data_AF-A0A522T8S4-F1
#
_entry.id   AF-A0A522T8S4-F1
#
_cell.length_a   1.000
_cell.length_b   1.000
_cell.length_c   1.000
_cell.angle_alpha   90.00
_cell.angle_beta   90.00
_cell.angle_gamma   90.00
#
_symmetry.space_group_name_H-M   'P 1'
#
loop_
_entity.id
_entity.type
_entity.pdbx_description
1 polymer ?
#
loop_
_entity_poly.entity_id
_entity_poly.type
_entity_poly.pdbx_seq_one_letter_code
_entity_poly.pdbx_strand_id
1 'polypeptide(L)'
;MAEEPNAPKTAERPANPVMERIINGGRMVKDDSQLAYAQEMVSEYALQVSDHALAPGAYTVVAGIKDRIAQIDEAMSAQLNAILHDPAFQALEGAWRGLHYLVSRAETGEMMKLRLLNTTMKEITSDLEKAVEFDQSGLFKKIYEDEYGTFGGNPFSLLIGDFEFGRHPQDVATLEKLSNVAAAAHAPFLSMASAKMFDWASYAEMNVPRDLAKGFETAELVKWRSFRASEDSRYVTLVLPHFLLRLPYGPDTVPVDGFNYVEDVDGTDASKYLWGNAAYALGERICNAFSHYQWCAAIRGAEGGGLVEGLPAHVFHTAEGDAALKCPTEISITDRREKELSDLGFIALCHRKGTDQAAFFGGQTTNKPIKYNTPQANANARISAMLPYMLASARFAHYLKVIMRDKIGSFMTKDNVSKYLNTWIADYVLLDDTAPQTVKANYPLREARVDVLDIPGKPGCYKAVVFLRPHFQLDELTASVRLVAELPPPAAK
;
A
#
# COMPACT_ATOMS: atom_id res chain seq x y z
N MET A 1 -55.52 47.02 27.71
CA MET A 1 -56.22 47.33 26.45
C MET A 1 -55.19 47.79 25.43
N ALA A 2 -55.35 47.39 24.18
CA ALA A 2 -54.43 47.47 23.03
C ALA A 2 -53.49 46.25 22.94
N GLU A 3 -54.00 45.11 22.43
CA GLU A 3 -54.05 44.66 21.02
C GLU A 3 -52.74 43.97 20.58
N GLU A 4 -52.80 42.63 20.55
CA GLU A 4 -51.81 41.75 19.93
C GLU A 4 -51.76 41.97 18.41
N PRO A 5 -50.58 41.91 17.79
CA PRO A 5 -50.47 41.95 16.34
C PRO A 5 -50.92 40.61 15.74
N ASN A 6 -51.94 40.73 14.90
CA ASN A 6 -52.57 39.75 14.04
C ASN A 6 -51.54 38.81 13.35
N ALA A 7 -51.72 37.50 13.52
CA ALA A 7 -51.02 36.47 12.75
C ALA A 7 -51.30 36.63 11.24
N PRO A 8 -50.34 36.32 10.35
CA PRO A 8 -50.58 36.42 8.92
C PRO A 8 -51.62 35.36 8.50
N LYS A 9 -52.66 35.84 7.82
CA LYS A 9 -53.70 35.02 7.17
C LYS A 9 -53.05 33.97 6.27
N THR A 10 -53.37 32.71 6.53
CA THR A 10 -53.20 31.59 5.59
C THR A 10 -53.91 31.95 4.29
N ALA A 11 -53.14 32.21 3.23
CA ALA A 11 -53.68 32.39 1.90
C ALA A 11 -54.38 31.08 1.46
N GLU A 12 -55.67 31.16 1.19
CA GLU A 12 -56.45 30.11 0.52
C GLU A 12 -55.76 29.75 -0.81
N ARG A 13 -55.25 28.53 -0.90
CA ARG A 13 -54.72 27.96 -2.14
C ARG A 13 -55.90 27.49 -3.00
N PRO A 14 -55.89 27.71 -4.32
CA PRO A 14 -56.83 27.03 -5.20
C PRO A 14 -56.47 25.54 -5.20
N ALA A 15 -57.22 24.75 -4.43
CA ALA A 15 -57.16 23.30 -4.49
C ALA A 15 -57.63 22.85 -5.88
N ASN A 16 -56.73 22.23 -6.65
CA ASN A 16 -57.12 21.63 -7.93
C ASN A 16 -58.06 20.44 -7.63
N PRO A 17 -59.36 20.52 -7.97
CA PRO A 17 -60.35 19.52 -7.54
C PRO A 17 -60.08 18.13 -8.14
N VAL A 18 -59.40 18.11 -9.30
CA VAL A 18 -58.97 16.88 -9.96
C VAL A 18 -57.87 16.20 -9.17
N MET A 19 -56.95 16.97 -8.61
CA MET A 19 -55.80 16.48 -7.85
C MET A 19 -56.24 15.87 -6.51
N GLU A 20 -57.14 16.54 -5.78
CA GLU A 20 -57.73 15.99 -4.55
C GLU A 20 -58.51 14.70 -4.80
N ARG A 21 -59.24 14.63 -5.93
CA ARG A 21 -59.96 13.41 -6.32
C ARG A 21 -59.02 12.24 -6.62
N ILE A 22 -57.88 12.49 -7.24
CA ILE A 22 -56.86 11.45 -7.52
C ILE A 22 -56.22 10.97 -6.23
N ILE A 23 -55.80 11.88 -5.35
CA ILE A 23 -55.13 11.57 -4.08
C ILE A 23 -56.05 10.77 -3.14
N ASN A 24 -57.31 11.23 -3.00
CA ASN A 24 -58.31 10.56 -2.15
C ASN A 24 -58.82 9.25 -2.77
N GLY A 25 -59.01 9.21 -4.09
CA GLY A 25 -59.44 8.01 -4.82
C GLY A 25 -58.39 6.91 -4.86
N GLY A 26 -57.10 7.29 -4.89
CA GLY A 26 -55.95 6.37 -4.88
C GLY A 26 -55.49 5.93 -3.49
N ARG A 27 -56.11 6.43 -2.40
CA ARG A 27 -55.70 6.19 -1.00
C ARG A 27 -54.21 6.47 -0.75
N MET A 28 -53.67 7.54 -1.35
CA MET A 28 -52.24 7.87 -1.28
C MET A 28 -51.82 8.52 0.05
N VAL A 29 -52.78 8.90 0.89
CA VAL A 29 -52.58 9.67 2.12
C VAL A 29 -53.30 8.96 3.26
N LYS A 30 -52.60 8.70 4.37
CA LYS A 30 -53.20 8.16 5.61
C LYS A 30 -53.34 9.21 6.71
N ASP A 31 -52.57 10.30 6.62
CA ASP A 31 -52.51 11.41 7.57
C ASP A 31 -52.23 12.72 6.81
N ASP A 32 -52.71 13.87 7.33
CA ASP A 32 -52.66 15.17 6.64
C ASP A 32 -51.23 15.64 6.35
N SER A 33 -50.24 15.14 7.10
CA SER A 33 -48.81 15.39 6.88
C SER A 33 -48.28 14.84 5.54
N GLN A 34 -48.93 13.81 4.97
CA GLN A 34 -48.50 13.16 3.71
C GLN A 34 -49.10 13.83 2.46
N LEU A 35 -50.04 14.75 2.64
CA LEU A 35 -50.81 15.34 1.55
C LEU A 35 -49.94 16.22 0.64
N ALA A 36 -48.97 16.96 1.21
CA ALA A 36 -48.04 17.78 0.43
C ALA A 36 -47.14 16.94 -0.48
N TYR A 37 -46.60 15.82 0.04
CA TYR A 37 -45.77 14.90 -0.72
C TYR A 37 -46.58 14.16 -1.81
N ALA A 38 -47.81 13.75 -1.51
CA ALA A 38 -48.70 13.15 -2.49
C ALA A 38 -49.06 14.11 -3.63
N GLN A 39 -49.26 15.40 -3.32
CA GLN A 39 -49.45 16.43 -4.35
C GLN A 39 -48.21 16.59 -5.23
N GLU A 40 -47.02 16.64 -4.64
CA GLU A 40 -45.76 16.74 -5.39
C GLU A 40 -45.58 15.57 -6.37
N MET A 41 -45.78 14.33 -5.91
CA MET A 41 -45.68 13.13 -6.77
C MET A 41 -46.65 13.16 -7.96
N VAL A 42 -47.91 13.57 -7.73
CA VAL A 42 -48.93 13.63 -8.79
C VAL A 42 -48.64 14.76 -9.78
N SER A 43 -48.12 15.91 -9.30
CA SER A 43 -47.68 17.01 -10.16
C SER A 43 -46.52 16.59 -11.06
N GLU A 44 -45.48 15.97 -10.50
CA GLU A 44 -44.32 15.50 -11.26
C GLU A 44 -44.72 14.47 -12.32
N TYR A 45 -45.58 13.51 -11.96
CA TYR A 45 -46.11 12.55 -12.93
C TYR A 45 -46.87 13.25 -14.07
N ALA A 46 -47.72 14.23 -13.75
CA ALA A 46 -48.49 14.97 -14.75
C ALA A 46 -47.60 15.78 -15.70
N LEU A 47 -46.53 16.40 -15.18
CA LEU A 47 -45.52 17.09 -16.00
C LEU A 47 -44.80 16.12 -16.93
N GLN A 48 -44.35 14.96 -16.42
CA GLN A 48 -43.64 13.96 -17.22
C GLN A 48 -44.50 13.32 -18.31
N VAL A 49 -45.81 13.13 -18.07
CA VAL A 49 -46.76 12.70 -19.11
C VAL A 49 -46.97 13.80 -20.16
N SER A 50 -47.01 15.06 -19.73
CA SER A 50 -47.19 16.22 -20.61
C SER A 50 -46.01 16.43 -21.55
N ASP A 51 -44.78 16.23 -21.07
CA ASP A 51 -43.53 16.35 -21.84
C ASP A 51 -43.26 15.15 -22.78
N HIS A 52 -44.21 14.23 -22.91
CA HIS A 52 -44.08 12.97 -23.68
C HIS A 52 -42.92 12.07 -23.22
N ALA A 53 -42.37 12.31 -22.03
CA ALA A 53 -41.37 11.44 -21.41
C ALA A 53 -41.97 10.07 -21.00
N LEU A 54 -43.30 10.01 -20.86
CA LEU A 54 -44.09 8.79 -20.69
C LEU A 54 -45.02 8.64 -21.90
N ALA A 55 -44.77 7.64 -22.76
CA ALA A 55 -45.58 7.42 -23.96
C ALA A 55 -47.03 7.04 -23.61
N PRO A 56 -48.05 7.81 -24.02
CA PRO A 56 -49.44 7.46 -23.75
C PRO A 56 -49.87 6.35 -24.72
N GLY A 57 -49.93 5.10 -24.23
CA GLY A 57 -50.72 4.05 -24.87
C GLY A 57 -50.09 2.68 -25.11
N ALA A 58 -48.80 2.45 -24.78
CA ALA A 58 -48.17 1.14 -25.02
C ALA A 58 -47.98 0.26 -23.76
N TYR A 59 -48.05 0.83 -22.54
CA TYR A 59 -47.71 0.14 -21.29
C TYR A 59 -48.66 0.49 -20.14
N THR A 60 -48.71 -0.35 -19.10
CA THR A 60 -49.39 0.00 -17.83
C THR A 60 -48.69 1.19 -17.16
N VAL A 61 -49.43 2.03 -16.41
CA VAL A 61 -48.85 3.20 -15.68
C VAL A 61 -47.65 2.81 -14.82
N VAL A 62 -47.72 1.65 -14.17
CA VAL A 62 -46.63 1.11 -13.34
C VAL A 62 -45.37 0.81 -14.16
N ALA A 63 -45.54 0.21 -15.35
CA ALA A 63 -44.42 -0.06 -16.25
C ALA A 63 -43.79 1.26 -16.76
N GLY A 64 -44.62 2.24 -17.15
CA GLY A 64 -44.10 3.55 -17.57
C GLY A 64 -43.31 4.27 -16.46
N ILE A 65 -43.78 4.23 -15.22
CA ILE A 65 -43.03 4.80 -14.08
C ILE A 65 -41.69 4.08 -13.88
N LYS A 66 -41.66 2.75 -13.97
CA LYS A 66 -40.41 1.97 -13.86
C LYS A 66 -39.43 2.30 -14.98
N ASP A 67 -39.91 2.41 -16.22
CA ASP A 67 -39.07 2.79 -17.36
C ASP A 67 -38.49 4.19 -17.17
N ARG A 68 -39.30 5.12 -16.63
CA ARG A 68 -38.84 6.48 -16.34
C ARG A 68 -37.81 6.52 -15.22
N ILE A 69 -38.00 5.75 -14.15
CA ILE A 69 -36.98 5.58 -13.10
C ILE A 69 -35.69 5.02 -13.70
N ALA A 70 -35.77 4.00 -14.56
CA ALA A 70 -34.60 3.44 -15.22
C ALA A 70 -33.85 4.46 -16.08
N GLN A 71 -34.55 5.35 -16.81
CA GLN A 71 -33.93 6.44 -17.56
C GLN A 71 -33.23 7.46 -16.65
N ILE A 72 -33.82 7.77 -15.49
CA ILE A 72 -33.20 8.66 -14.49
C ILE A 72 -31.95 8.00 -13.92
N ASP A 73 -32.03 6.72 -13.55
CA ASP A 73 -30.92 5.94 -13.02
C ASP A 73 -29.78 5.83 -14.05
N GLU A 74 -30.08 5.68 -15.34
CA GLU A 74 -29.09 5.68 -16.42
C GLU A 74 -28.40 7.05 -16.54
N ALA A 75 -29.16 8.15 -16.54
CA ALA A 75 -28.61 9.50 -16.61
C ALA A 75 -27.74 9.83 -15.37
N MET A 76 -28.20 9.46 -14.18
CA MET A 76 -27.44 9.61 -12.94
C MET A 76 -26.18 8.74 -12.93
N SER A 77 -26.26 7.50 -13.42
CA SER A 77 -25.12 6.59 -13.53
C SER A 77 -24.08 7.15 -14.49
N ALA A 78 -24.48 7.64 -15.66
CA ALA A 78 -23.56 8.27 -16.62
C ALA A 78 -22.84 9.48 -16.01
N GLN A 79 -23.56 10.33 -15.28
CA GLN A 79 -22.97 11.48 -14.61
C GLN A 79 -22.03 11.06 -13.47
N LEU A 80 -22.39 10.06 -12.67
CA LEU A 80 -21.57 9.58 -11.58
C LEU A 80 -20.31 8.86 -12.08
N ASN A 81 -20.40 8.09 -13.17
CA ASN A 81 -19.25 7.52 -13.86
C ASN A 81 -18.26 8.60 -14.28
N ALA A 82 -18.72 9.70 -14.88
CA ALA A 82 -17.86 10.81 -15.27
C ALA A 82 -17.14 11.46 -14.07
N ILE A 83 -17.77 11.50 -12.89
CA ILE A 83 -17.16 12.03 -11.66
C ILE A 83 -16.17 11.02 -11.06
N LEU A 84 -16.56 9.75 -10.93
CA LEU A 84 -15.75 8.71 -10.29
C LEU A 84 -14.55 8.30 -11.13
N HIS A 85 -14.63 8.40 -12.46
CA HIS A 85 -13.54 8.07 -13.38
C HIS A 85 -12.69 9.29 -13.75
N ASP A 86 -12.95 10.47 -13.15
CA ASP A 86 -12.05 11.60 -13.30
C ASP A 86 -10.67 11.28 -12.68
N PRO A 87 -9.55 11.50 -13.39
CA PRO A 87 -8.22 11.14 -12.88
C PRO A 87 -7.85 11.82 -11.56
N ALA A 88 -8.31 13.06 -11.32
CA ALA A 88 -8.02 13.76 -10.07
C ALA A 88 -8.84 13.17 -8.91
N PHE A 89 -10.10 12.79 -9.17
CA PHE A 89 -10.91 12.10 -8.17
C PHE A 89 -10.38 10.70 -7.87
N GLN A 90 -10.05 9.90 -8.88
CA GLN A 90 -9.47 8.57 -8.69
C GLN A 90 -8.15 8.60 -7.92
N ALA A 91 -7.27 9.58 -8.18
CA ALA A 91 -6.03 9.73 -7.43
C ALA A 91 -6.29 10.02 -5.94
N LEU A 92 -7.27 10.88 -5.64
CA LEU A 92 -7.68 11.18 -4.26
C LEU A 92 -8.34 9.96 -3.61
N GLU A 93 -9.27 9.29 -4.30
CA GLU A 93 -9.96 8.10 -3.80
C GLU A 93 -8.98 6.95 -3.56
N GLY A 94 -8.03 6.74 -4.48
CA GLY A 94 -6.99 5.72 -4.41
C GLY A 94 -6.07 5.92 -3.22
N ALA A 95 -5.63 7.16 -2.97
CA ALA A 95 -4.80 7.50 -1.82
C ALA A 95 -5.53 7.23 -0.49
N TRP A 96 -6.76 7.74 -0.34
CA TRP A 96 -7.53 7.58 0.90
C TRP A 96 -7.99 6.15 1.13
N ARG A 97 -8.38 5.42 0.08
CA ARG A 97 -8.75 4.01 0.21
C ARG A 97 -7.53 3.12 0.42
N GLY A 98 -6.37 3.45 -0.14
CA GLY A 98 -5.11 2.79 0.17
C GLY A 98 -4.71 2.98 1.63
N LEU A 99 -4.81 4.20 2.15
CA LEU A 99 -4.62 4.47 3.57
C LEU A 99 -5.64 3.72 4.43
N HIS A 100 -6.93 3.73 4.05
CA HIS A 100 -7.97 2.97 4.73
C HIS A 100 -7.66 1.47 4.72
N TYR A 101 -7.16 0.92 3.60
CA TYR A 101 -6.76 -0.47 3.47
C TYR A 101 -5.72 -0.86 4.53
N LEU A 102 -4.71 -0.02 4.74
CA LEU A 102 -3.67 -0.20 5.75
C LEU A 102 -4.24 -0.07 7.17
N VAL A 103 -4.97 1.02 7.44
CA VAL A 103 -5.50 1.32 8.78
C VAL A 103 -6.51 0.26 9.24
N SER A 104 -7.38 -0.23 8.36
CA SER A 104 -8.41 -1.20 8.71
C SER A 104 -7.86 -2.61 8.98
N ARG A 105 -6.62 -2.88 8.57
CA ARG A 105 -5.95 -4.19 8.71
C ARG A 105 -4.81 -4.19 9.72
N ALA A 106 -4.29 -3.02 10.07
CA ALA A 106 -3.27 -2.89 11.11
C ALA A 106 -3.90 -3.01 12.52
N GLU A 107 -3.37 -3.92 13.34
CA GLU A 107 -3.78 -4.06 14.75
C GLU A 107 -3.12 -2.97 15.60
N THR A 108 -3.61 -1.74 15.46
CA THR A 108 -3.08 -0.58 16.21
C THR A 108 -3.35 -0.71 17.71
N GLY A 109 -2.43 -0.22 18.53
CA GLY A 109 -2.48 -0.31 19.98
C GLY A 109 -1.36 0.48 20.64
N GLU A 110 -0.97 0.09 21.85
CA GLU A 110 0.15 0.76 22.54
C GLU A 110 1.48 0.59 21.79
N MET A 111 1.70 -0.59 21.23
CA MET A 111 2.94 -0.99 20.55
C MET A 111 2.99 -0.63 19.05
N MET A 112 1.83 -0.46 18.40
CA MET A 112 1.74 -0.14 16.98
C MET A 112 0.94 1.14 16.78
N LYS A 113 1.61 2.16 16.22
CA LYS A 113 1.02 3.48 15.95
C LYS A 113 1.21 3.83 14.48
N LEU A 114 0.15 4.35 13.87
CA LEU A 114 0.20 4.92 12.53
C LEU A 114 0.12 6.44 12.64
N ARG A 115 1.01 7.15 11.95
CA ARG A 115 1.04 8.62 11.92
C ARG A 115 0.99 9.08 10.48
N LEU A 116 0.06 9.99 10.19
CA LEU A 116 -0.16 10.53 8.86
C LEU A 116 0.51 11.90 8.72
N LEU A 117 1.30 12.06 7.66
CA LEU A 117 1.78 13.35 7.18
C LEU A 117 1.15 13.60 5.81
N ASN A 118 0.18 14.51 5.74
CA ASN A 118 -0.39 14.94 4.46
C ASN A 118 0.57 15.92 3.77
N THR A 119 1.10 15.53 2.62
CA THR A 119 1.99 16.38 1.82
C THR A 119 2.02 15.89 0.37
N THR A 120 2.33 16.79 -0.55
CA THR A 120 2.52 16.45 -1.96
C THR A 120 3.98 16.13 -2.25
N MET A 121 4.24 15.37 -3.32
CA MET A 121 5.62 15.12 -3.78
C MET A 121 6.39 16.42 -4.01
N LYS A 122 5.73 17.45 -4.57
CA LYS A 122 6.36 18.75 -4.86
C LYS A 122 6.82 19.46 -3.58
N GLU A 123 6.06 19.35 -2.50
CA GLU A 123 6.43 19.92 -1.20
C GLU A 123 7.62 19.19 -0.58
N ILE A 124 7.62 17.85 -0.60
CA ILE A 124 8.76 17.03 -0.15
C ILE A 124 10.01 17.38 -0.94
N THR A 125 9.93 17.37 -2.27
CA THR A 125 11.06 17.72 -3.14
C THR A 125 11.55 19.14 -2.85
N SER A 126 10.64 20.11 -2.70
CA SER A 126 11.02 21.49 -2.41
C SER A 126 11.68 21.66 -1.03
N ASP A 127 11.20 20.97 0.00
CA ASP A 127 11.81 20.98 1.35
C ASP A 127 13.23 20.42 1.31
N LEU A 128 13.41 19.26 0.67
CA LEU A 128 14.69 18.60 0.53
C LEU A 128 15.66 19.35 -0.40
N GLU A 129 15.18 20.08 -1.40
CA GLU A 129 15.99 20.94 -2.29
C GLU A 129 16.43 22.25 -1.64
N LYS A 130 15.61 22.85 -0.78
CA LYS A 130 15.95 24.09 -0.07
C LYS A 130 16.94 23.89 1.07
N ALA A 131 16.94 22.70 1.68
CA ALA A 131 17.88 22.37 2.73
C ALA A 131 19.30 22.27 2.16
N VAL A 132 20.28 22.90 2.84
CA VAL A 132 21.70 22.83 2.44
C VAL A 132 22.20 21.39 2.51
N GLU A 133 21.82 20.71 3.59
CA GLU A 133 22.04 19.29 3.82
C GLU A 133 20.72 18.63 4.20
N PHE A 134 20.59 17.32 3.97
CA PHE A 134 19.34 16.60 4.20
C PHE A 134 18.88 16.64 5.68
N ASP A 135 19.84 16.74 6.61
CA ASP A 135 19.61 16.80 8.06
C ASP A 135 19.04 18.13 8.57
N GLN A 136 18.96 19.16 7.71
CA GLN A 136 18.35 20.45 8.00
C GLN A 136 16.95 20.61 7.39
N SER A 137 16.44 19.57 6.73
CA SER A 137 15.11 19.58 6.12
C SER A 137 13.99 19.51 7.16
N GLY A 138 12.82 20.07 6.81
CA GLY A 138 11.63 19.95 7.65
C GLY A 138 11.19 18.49 7.83
N LEU A 139 11.39 17.66 6.80
CA LEU A 139 11.13 16.22 6.87
C LEU A 139 12.06 15.52 7.88
N PHE A 140 13.36 15.81 7.84
CA PHE A 140 14.32 15.23 8.79
C PHE A 140 13.99 15.61 10.23
N LYS A 141 13.64 16.88 10.47
CA LYS A 141 13.20 17.32 11.80
C LYS A 141 12.04 16.48 12.34
N LYS A 142 11.01 16.24 11.53
CA LYS A 142 9.83 15.46 11.94
C LYS A 142 10.13 13.98 12.20
N ILE A 143 11.00 13.38 11.39
CA ILE A 143 11.28 11.93 11.45
C ILE A 143 12.38 11.63 12.47
N TYR A 144 13.48 12.37 12.42
CA TYR A 144 14.65 12.16 13.26
C TYR A 144 14.57 12.99 14.53
N GLU A 145 14.56 14.32 14.46
CA GLU A 145 14.74 15.17 15.66
C GLU A 145 13.60 15.02 16.65
N ASP A 146 12.35 15.16 16.21
CA ASP A 146 11.17 15.16 17.06
C ASP A 146 10.93 13.78 17.73
N GLU A 147 11.47 12.68 17.17
CA GLU A 147 11.26 11.32 17.67
C GLU A 147 12.57 10.58 17.99
N TYR A 148 13.27 10.04 16.99
CA TYR A 148 14.44 9.17 17.19
C TYR A 148 15.59 9.86 17.96
N GLY A 149 15.78 11.16 17.73
CA GLY A 149 16.75 12.02 18.41
C GLY A 149 16.30 12.50 19.79
N THR A 150 14.99 12.59 20.03
CA THR A 150 14.42 13.19 21.25
C THR A 150 14.27 12.18 22.39
N PHE A 151 14.67 12.58 23.60
CA PHE A 151 14.51 11.77 24.82
C PHE A 151 13.03 11.49 25.11
N GLY A 152 12.67 10.20 25.22
CA GLY A 152 11.28 9.76 25.35
C GLY A 152 10.47 9.71 24.05
N GLY A 153 11.06 10.05 22.90
CA GLY A 153 10.43 9.91 21.58
C GLY A 153 10.24 8.46 21.14
N ASN A 154 9.37 8.25 20.15
CA ASN A 154 9.02 6.95 19.57
C ASN A 154 9.60 6.83 18.15
N PRO A 155 10.74 6.14 17.95
CA PRO A 155 11.37 6.03 16.64
C PRO A 155 10.43 5.43 15.59
N PHE A 156 10.39 6.04 14.41
CA PHE A 156 9.67 5.47 13.27
C PHE A 156 10.39 4.21 12.79
N SER A 157 9.66 3.09 12.70
CA SER A 157 10.21 1.82 12.20
C SER A 157 10.11 1.66 10.68
N LEU A 158 9.19 2.38 10.05
CA LEU A 158 8.87 2.30 8.63
C LEU A 158 8.29 3.64 8.17
N LEU A 159 8.63 4.04 6.95
CA LEU A 159 8.03 5.17 6.25
C LEU A 159 7.32 4.64 5.01
N ILE A 160 6.05 5.01 4.81
CA ILE A 160 5.28 4.64 3.61
C ILE A 160 4.94 5.93 2.87
N GLY A 161 5.46 6.07 1.66
CA GLY A 161 5.13 7.14 0.73
C GLY A 161 4.06 6.69 -0.24
N ASP A 162 2.94 7.39 -0.27
CA ASP A 162 1.93 7.19 -1.33
C ASP A 162 2.32 7.94 -2.59
N PHE A 163 3.46 7.55 -3.15
CA PHE A 163 4.03 8.17 -4.33
C PHE A 163 4.53 7.15 -5.33
N GLU A 164 4.51 7.56 -6.59
CA GLU A 164 5.07 6.81 -7.70
C GLU A 164 6.34 7.49 -8.21
N PHE A 165 7.44 6.74 -8.22
CA PHE A 165 8.72 7.22 -8.74
C PHE A 165 8.96 6.66 -10.13
N GLY A 166 9.26 7.54 -11.09
CA GLY A 166 9.67 7.18 -12.44
C GLY A 166 11.17 7.32 -12.66
N ARG A 167 11.57 7.24 -13.94
CA ARG A 167 12.96 7.42 -14.38
C ARG A 167 13.43 8.88 -14.44
N HIS A 168 12.55 9.83 -14.14
CA HIS A 168 12.85 11.25 -14.26
C HIS A 168 13.98 11.64 -13.28
N PRO A 169 14.98 12.44 -13.69
CA PRO A 169 16.12 12.77 -12.82
C PRO A 169 15.74 13.42 -11.49
N GLN A 170 14.65 14.20 -11.46
CA GLN A 170 14.15 14.81 -10.22
C GLN A 170 13.56 13.79 -9.24
N ASP A 171 12.88 12.75 -9.75
CA ASP A 171 12.35 11.65 -8.94
C ASP A 171 13.50 10.91 -8.26
N VAL A 172 14.54 10.58 -9.04
CA VAL A 172 15.74 9.90 -8.52
C VAL A 172 16.50 10.78 -7.51
N ALA A 173 16.64 12.08 -7.77
CA ALA A 173 17.26 13.00 -6.82
C ALA A 173 16.47 13.13 -5.51
N THR A 174 15.14 13.09 -5.60
CA THR A 174 14.26 13.07 -4.42
C THR A 174 14.42 11.75 -3.65
N LEU A 175 14.46 10.61 -4.35
CA LEU A 175 14.73 9.30 -3.73
C LEU A 175 16.08 9.25 -3.01
N GLU A 176 17.13 9.84 -3.60
CA GLU A 176 18.44 9.93 -2.97
C GLU A 176 18.36 10.68 -1.63
N LYS A 177 17.73 11.85 -1.59
CA LYS A 177 17.56 12.61 -0.35
C LYS A 177 16.66 11.92 0.67
N LEU A 178 15.57 11.27 0.23
CA LEU A 178 14.71 10.45 1.08
C LEU A 178 15.48 9.27 1.67
N SER A 179 16.36 8.65 0.89
CA SER A 179 17.20 7.55 1.35
C SER A 179 18.14 7.97 2.47
N ASN A 180 18.70 9.18 2.40
CA ASN A 180 19.57 9.72 3.45
C ASN A 180 18.80 9.96 4.77
N VAL A 181 17.58 10.51 4.68
CA VAL A 181 16.70 10.70 5.85
C VAL A 181 16.31 9.34 6.45
N ALA A 182 15.90 8.38 5.61
CA ALA A 182 15.52 7.04 6.01
C ALA A 182 16.70 6.28 6.66
N ALA A 183 17.90 6.40 6.10
CA ALA A 183 19.11 5.79 6.61
C ALA A 183 19.50 6.37 7.98
N ALA A 184 19.44 7.70 8.13
CA ALA A 184 19.76 8.36 9.39
C ALA A 184 18.81 7.97 10.52
N ALA A 185 17.50 7.86 10.23
CA ALA A 185 16.49 7.44 11.21
C ALA A 185 16.39 5.92 11.41
N HIS A 186 17.14 5.13 10.62
CA HIS A 186 16.95 3.68 10.49
C HIS A 186 15.49 3.31 10.25
N ALA A 187 14.82 4.01 9.35
CA ALA A 187 13.40 3.83 9.03
C ALA A 187 13.27 3.61 7.52
N PRO A 188 13.26 2.35 7.04
CA PRO A 188 13.13 2.08 5.60
C PRO A 188 11.92 2.79 5.00
N PHE A 189 12.09 3.34 3.81
CA PHE A 189 11.08 4.03 3.02
C PHE A 189 10.53 3.10 1.93
N LEU A 190 9.22 2.90 1.94
CA LEU A 190 8.46 2.15 0.95
C LEU A 190 7.68 3.10 0.07
N SER A 191 7.74 2.91 -1.24
CA SER A 191 6.90 3.62 -2.21
C SER A 191 6.70 2.75 -3.44
N MET A 192 6.08 3.30 -4.48
CA MET A 192 5.82 2.59 -5.72
C MET A 192 6.80 2.99 -6.83
N ALA A 193 7.14 2.04 -7.69
CA ALA A 193 7.83 2.34 -8.96
C ALA A 193 6.80 2.46 -10.08
N SER A 194 6.64 3.65 -10.66
CA SER A 194 5.69 3.89 -11.77
C SER A 194 6.02 3.05 -13.00
N ALA A 195 5.03 2.73 -13.84
CA ALA A 195 5.25 2.08 -15.15
C ALA A 195 6.27 2.85 -16.02
N LYS A 196 6.29 4.19 -15.91
CA LYS A 196 7.25 5.07 -16.59
C LYS A 196 8.71 4.80 -16.23
N MET A 197 8.97 4.14 -15.09
CA MET A 197 10.31 3.70 -14.70
C MET A 197 10.94 2.74 -15.73
N PHE A 198 10.08 1.95 -16.39
CA PHE A 198 10.46 0.93 -17.38
C PHE A 198 10.22 1.40 -18.82
N ASP A 199 9.89 2.67 -19.01
CA ASP A 199 9.47 3.25 -20.29
C ASP A 199 8.15 2.66 -20.83
N TRP A 200 7.25 2.26 -19.93
CA TRP A 200 5.92 1.77 -20.26
C TRP A 200 4.87 2.85 -20.09
N ALA A 201 3.84 2.81 -20.94
CA ALA A 201 2.65 3.64 -20.75
C ALA A 201 1.77 3.10 -19.60
N SER A 202 1.75 1.78 -19.42
CA SER A 202 1.02 1.08 -18.36
C SER A 202 1.69 -0.26 -18.02
N TYR A 203 1.37 -0.85 -16.87
CA TYR A 203 1.91 -2.17 -16.50
C TYR A 203 1.44 -3.31 -17.41
N ALA A 204 0.40 -3.10 -18.24
CA ALA A 204 -0.02 -4.07 -19.24
C ALA A 204 1.10 -4.40 -20.25
N GLU A 205 2.03 -3.47 -20.46
CA GLU A 205 3.18 -3.64 -21.37
C GLU A 205 4.34 -4.44 -20.75
N MET A 206 4.25 -4.84 -19.47
CA MET A 206 5.33 -5.53 -18.75
C MET A 206 5.81 -6.83 -19.43
N ASN A 207 4.91 -7.54 -20.12
CA ASN A 207 5.22 -8.80 -20.80
C ASN A 207 5.81 -8.60 -22.22
N VAL A 208 5.87 -7.37 -22.72
CA VAL A 208 6.37 -7.07 -24.09
C VAL A 208 7.90 -7.18 -24.16
N PRO A 209 8.70 -6.58 -23.25
CA PRO A 209 10.15 -6.70 -23.32
C PRO A 209 10.60 -8.10 -22.93
N ARG A 210 11.47 -8.71 -23.76
CA ARG A 210 12.06 -10.02 -23.47
C ARG A 210 13.02 -9.99 -22.28
N ASP A 211 13.70 -8.87 -22.05
CA ASP A 211 14.75 -8.69 -21.06
C ASP A 211 14.64 -7.29 -20.46
N LEU A 212 14.25 -7.21 -19.18
CA LEU A 212 14.10 -5.93 -18.49
C LEU A 212 15.45 -5.29 -18.19
N ALA A 213 16.48 -6.09 -17.93
CA ALA A 213 17.76 -5.58 -17.47
C ALA A 213 18.44 -4.68 -18.52
N LYS A 214 18.28 -5.00 -19.81
CA LYS A 214 18.78 -4.18 -20.91
C LYS A 214 18.20 -2.76 -20.94
N GLY A 215 16.92 -2.60 -20.60
CA GLY A 215 16.29 -1.27 -20.51
C GLY A 215 17.00 -0.38 -19.49
N PHE A 216 17.45 -0.98 -18.38
CA PHE A 216 18.16 -0.30 -17.31
C PHE A 216 19.64 0.00 -17.60
N GLU A 217 20.18 -0.36 -18.77
CA GLU A 217 21.56 -0.04 -19.18
C GLU A 217 21.66 1.25 -20.01
N THR A 218 20.54 1.81 -20.43
CA THR A 218 20.44 3.04 -21.25
C THR A 218 21.05 4.27 -20.57
N ALA A 219 21.44 5.28 -21.35
CA ALA A 219 22.02 6.53 -20.81
C ALA A 219 21.03 7.32 -19.93
N GLU A 220 19.73 7.18 -20.18
CA GLU A 220 18.67 7.89 -19.46
C GLU A 220 18.55 7.43 -17.99
N LEU A 221 18.90 6.17 -17.70
CA LEU A 221 18.87 5.58 -16.37
C LEU A 221 20.22 5.63 -15.63
N VAL A 222 21.18 6.45 -16.08
CA VAL A 222 22.48 6.63 -15.40
C VAL A 222 22.28 7.05 -13.94
N LYS A 223 21.40 8.05 -13.70
CA LYS A 223 21.12 8.54 -12.34
C LYS A 223 20.52 7.45 -11.45
N TRP A 224 19.59 6.67 -11.98
CA TRP A 224 19.04 5.52 -11.26
C TRP A 224 20.11 4.48 -10.91
N ARG A 225 20.99 4.13 -11.87
CA ARG A 225 22.08 3.19 -11.60
C ARG A 225 23.05 3.72 -10.53
N SER A 226 23.36 5.01 -10.56
CA SER A 226 24.18 5.66 -9.52
C SER A 226 23.49 5.61 -8.16
N PHE A 227 22.18 5.92 -8.10
CA PHE A 227 21.39 5.82 -6.87
C PHE A 227 21.41 4.39 -6.31
N ARG A 228 21.15 3.36 -7.14
CA ARG A 228 21.23 1.95 -6.71
C ARG A 228 22.61 1.52 -6.20
N ALA A 229 23.68 2.17 -6.65
CA ALA A 229 25.04 1.90 -6.20
C ALA A 229 25.39 2.58 -4.87
N SER A 230 24.60 3.57 -4.43
CA SER A 230 24.76 4.25 -3.13
C SER A 230 24.46 3.30 -1.97
N GLU A 231 25.07 3.52 -0.82
CA GLU A 231 24.82 2.71 0.38
C GLU A 231 23.42 2.94 0.96
N ASP A 232 22.94 4.19 0.95
CA ASP A 232 21.67 4.58 1.56
C ASP A 232 20.44 4.09 0.77
N SER A 233 20.61 3.73 -0.51
CA SER A 233 19.55 3.06 -1.30
C SER A 233 19.05 1.74 -0.69
N ARG A 234 19.79 1.14 0.27
CA ARG A 234 19.32 -0.01 1.07
C ARG A 234 18.10 0.31 1.92
N TYR A 235 17.86 1.58 2.22
CA TYR A 235 16.70 2.03 2.98
C TYR A 235 15.51 2.37 2.08
N VAL A 236 15.60 2.24 0.76
CA VAL A 236 14.50 2.51 -0.15
C VAL A 236 14.05 1.22 -0.83
N THR A 237 12.76 0.96 -0.79
CA THR A 237 12.14 -0.16 -1.51
C THR A 237 11.01 0.35 -2.37
N LEU A 238 11.01 -0.05 -3.64
CA LEU A 238 9.94 0.28 -4.57
C LEU A 238 9.15 -0.97 -4.93
N VAL A 239 7.83 -0.87 -4.77
CA VAL A 239 6.87 -1.95 -4.99
C VAL A 239 6.11 -1.73 -6.30
N LEU A 240 5.62 -2.81 -6.93
CA LEU A 240 4.77 -2.77 -8.12
C LEU A 240 4.01 -4.10 -8.29
N PRO A 241 2.98 -4.20 -9.14
CA PRO A 241 2.21 -3.11 -9.76
C PRO A 241 1.13 -2.63 -8.79
N HIS A 242 0.14 -1.84 -9.25
CA HIS A 242 -1.01 -1.50 -8.42
C HIS A 242 -1.93 -2.69 -8.18
N PHE A 243 -2.73 -2.59 -7.12
CA PHE A 243 -3.73 -3.58 -6.76
C PHE A 243 -5.11 -2.94 -6.63
N LEU A 244 -6.16 -3.73 -6.83
CA LEU A 244 -7.54 -3.24 -6.84
C LEU A 244 -8.00 -2.92 -5.42
N LEU A 245 -8.53 -1.72 -5.20
CA LEU A 245 -8.96 -1.27 -3.87
C LEU A 245 -10.43 -1.55 -3.56
N ARG A 246 -11.29 -1.55 -4.59
CA ARG A 246 -12.72 -1.80 -4.46
C ARG A 246 -13.26 -2.57 -5.67
N LEU A 247 -14.36 -3.27 -5.45
CA LEU A 247 -15.17 -3.77 -6.56
C LEU A 247 -15.90 -2.60 -7.24
N PRO A 248 -16.12 -2.67 -8.56
CA PRO A 248 -17.05 -1.77 -9.25
C PRO A 248 -18.45 -1.86 -8.65
N TYR A 249 -19.14 -0.73 -8.58
CA TYR A 249 -20.52 -0.67 -8.10
C TYR A 249 -21.48 -1.24 -9.14
N GLY A 250 -22.48 -1.98 -8.67
CA GLY A 250 -23.45 -2.62 -9.53
C GLY A 250 -24.42 -3.50 -8.73
N PRO A 251 -25.60 -3.80 -9.29
CA PRO A 251 -26.62 -4.60 -8.62
C PRO A 251 -26.13 -6.02 -8.29
N ASP A 252 -25.28 -6.60 -9.14
CA ASP A 252 -24.72 -7.94 -8.98
C ASP A 252 -23.43 -7.98 -8.14
N THR A 253 -22.83 -6.81 -7.87
CA THR A 253 -21.55 -6.67 -7.15
C THR A 253 -21.75 -5.95 -5.81
N VAL A 254 -21.71 -4.62 -5.83
CA VAL A 254 -21.88 -3.75 -4.66
C VAL A 254 -23.06 -2.82 -4.96
N PRO A 255 -24.28 -3.18 -4.52
CA PRO A 255 -25.45 -2.34 -4.74
C PRO A 255 -25.37 -1.05 -3.92
N VAL A 256 -25.98 0.01 -4.44
CA VAL A 256 -26.05 1.32 -3.81
C VAL A 256 -27.49 1.59 -3.38
N ASP A 257 -27.67 2.21 -2.20
CA ASP A 257 -28.98 2.60 -1.71
C ASP A 257 -29.52 3.83 -2.47
N GLY A 258 -30.81 3.82 -2.80
CA GLY A 258 -31.54 4.98 -3.32
C GLY A 258 -31.76 4.99 -4.84
N PHE A 259 -30.85 4.43 -5.64
CA PHE A 259 -31.03 4.29 -7.09
C PHE A 259 -30.19 3.14 -7.65
N ASN A 260 -30.55 2.60 -8.83
CA ASN A 260 -29.82 1.50 -9.44
C ASN A 260 -28.55 1.98 -10.16
N TYR A 261 -27.46 2.19 -9.39
CA TYR A 261 -26.18 2.58 -9.95
C TYR A 261 -25.45 1.40 -10.61
N VAL A 262 -25.07 1.56 -11.87
CA VAL A 262 -24.21 0.63 -12.60
C VAL A 262 -22.95 1.38 -13.03
N GLU A 263 -21.82 1.03 -12.44
CA GLU A 263 -20.54 1.61 -12.81
C GLU A 263 -20.10 1.07 -14.18
N ASP A 264 -19.66 1.95 -15.07
CA ASP A 264 -19.27 1.60 -16.44
C ASP A 264 -17.89 0.92 -16.47
N VAL A 265 -17.81 -0.33 -16.01
CA VAL A 265 -16.58 -1.12 -15.93
C VAL A 265 -16.82 -2.51 -16.52
N ASP A 266 -16.27 -2.75 -17.72
CA ASP A 266 -16.50 -3.96 -18.51
C ASP A 266 -15.35 -4.98 -18.43
N GLY A 267 -14.30 -4.69 -17.65
CA GLY A 267 -13.10 -5.51 -17.54
C GLY A 267 -12.04 -5.28 -18.61
N THR A 268 -12.37 -4.58 -19.71
CA THR A 268 -11.45 -4.36 -20.83
C THR A 268 -10.52 -3.17 -20.55
N ASP A 269 -11.07 -2.07 -20.04
CA ASP A 269 -10.30 -0.88 -19.69
C ASP A 269 -9.82 -0.94 -18.24
N ALA A 270 -8.50 -0.95 -18.05
CA ALA A 270 -7.92 -0.91 -16.72
C ALA A 270 -8.10 0.46 -16.04
N SER A 271 -8.16 1.56 -16.79
CA SER A 271 -8.18 2.92 -16.22
C SER A 271 -9.46 3.24 -15.42
N LYS A 272 -10.56 2.55 -15.73
CA LYS A 272 -11.83 2.72 -15.01
C LYS A 272 -11.87 2.05 -13.64
N TYR A 273 -10.94 1.13 -13.37
CA TYR A 273 -10.82 0.51 -12.06
C TYR A 273 -10.10 1.42 -11.07
N LEU A 274 -10.46 1.32 -9.80
CA LEU A 274 -9.76 2.04 -8.74
C LEU A 274 -8.54 1.27 -8.24
N TRP A 275 -7.39 1.62 -8.79
CA TRP A 275 -6.09 1.07 -8.43
C TRP A 275 -5.48 1.79 -7.23
N GLY A 276 -4.86 1.00 -6.35
CA GLY A 276 -4.17 1.45 -5.15
C GLY A 276 -2.69 1.14 -5.16
N ASN A 277 -1.95 1.94 -4.43
CA ASN A 277 -0.51 1.81 -4.28
C ASN A 277 -0.16 0.55 -3.47
N ALA A 278 0.58 -0.40 -4.07
CA ALA A 278 0.98 -1.64 -3.42
C ALA A 278 1.95 -1.47 -2.24
N ALA A 279 2.53 -0.28 -2.04
CA ALA A 279 3.26 0.04 -0.82
C ALA A 279 2.37 -0.08 0.43
N TYR A 280 1.06 0.19 0.33
CA TYR A 280 0.12 -0.06 1.42
C TYR A 280 -0.07 -1.55 1.71
N ALA A 281 -0.11 -2.40 0.68
CA ALA A 281 -0.22 -3.85 0.87
C ALA A 281 1.06 -4.43 1.52
N LEU A 282 2.25 -4.00 1.09
CA LEU A 282 3.51 -4.42 1.72
C LEU A 282 3.63 -3.86 3.15
N GLY A 283 3.23 -2.60 3.35
CA GLY A 283 3.18 -1.97 4.67
C GLY A 283 2.26 -2.72 5.64
N GLU A 284 1.11 -3.19 5.14
CA GLU A 284 0.17 -3.99 5.93
C GLU A 284 0.77 -5.37 6.29
N ARG A 285 1.49 -6.04 5.38
CA ARG A 285 2.24 -7.27 5.71
C ARG A 285 3.30 -7.04 6.78
N ILE A 286 3.99 -5.88 6.75
CA ILE A 286 4.95 -5.50 7.80
C ILE A 286 4.25 -5.26 9.15
N CYS A 287 3.12 -4.57 9.16
CA CYS A 287 2.30 -4.39 10.35
C CYS A 287 1.83 -5.75 10.89
N ASN A 288 1.31 -6.64 10.04
CA ASN A 288 0.87 -7.97 10.43
C ASN A 288 2.03 -8.80 11.03
N ALA A 289 3.21 -8.78 10.42
CA ALA A 289 4.40 -9.44 10.96
C ALA A 289 4.77 -8.91 12.36
N PHE A 290 4.72 -7.59 12.55
CA PHE A 290 4.96 -6.99 13.87
C PHE A 290 3.90 -7.38 14.89
N SER A 291 2.62 -7.42 14.53
CA SER A 291 1.56 -7.87 15.44
C SER A 291 1.79 -9.30 15.93
N HIS A 292 2.09 -10.22 15.02
CA HIS A 292 2.27 -11.64 15.37
C HIS A 292 3.59 -11.93 16.07
N TYR A 293 4.68 -11.27 15.67
CA TYR A 293 6.04 -11.67 16.07
C TYR A 293 6.84 -10.59 16.80
N GLN A 294 6.31 -9.37 16.91
CA GLN A 294 7.03 -8.18 17.38
C GLN A 294 8.28 -7.84 16.54
N TRP A 295 8.39 -8.46 15.36
CA TRP A 295 9.48 -8.32 14.39
C TRP A 295 8.93 -8.33 12.96
N CYS A 296 9.63 -7.64 12.06
CA CYS A 296 9.13 -7.37 10.71
C CYS A 296 9.82 -8.20 9.60
N ALA A 297 10.40 -9.36 9.95
CA ALA A 297 11.14 -10.16 8.97
C ALA A 297 10.26 -11.13 8.15
N ALA A 298 9.10 -11.52 8.69
CA ALA A 298 8.17 -12.47 8.06
C ALA A 298 7.18 -11.75 7.12
N ILE A 299 7.68 -11.22 6.01
CA ILE A 299 6.91 -10.37 5.08
C ILE A 299 6.97 -10.84 3.61
N ARG A 300 7.56 -12.02 3.35
CA ARG A 300 7.74 -12.55 1.99
C ARG A 300 7.45 -14.04 1.91
N GLY A 301 7.11 -14.51 0.72
CA GLY A 301 6.69 -15.88 0.42
C GLY A 301 5.24 -16.14 0.82
N ALA A 302 4.57 -17.02 0.08
CA ALA A 302 3.16 -17.37 0.32
C ALA A 302 2.93 -17.93 1.74
N GLU A 303 3.86 -18.72 2.25
CA GLU A 303 3.80 -19.28 3.62
C GLU A 303 4.66 -18.50 4.63
N GLY A 304 5.43 -17.51 4.16
CA GLY A 304 6.39 -16.76 4.98
C GLY A 304 5.89 -15.39 5.45
N GLY A 305 4.59 -15.12 5.31
CA GLY A 305 3.94 -13.87 5.71
C GLY A 305 3.81 -12.82 4.59
N GLY A 306 4.18 -13.16 3.35
CA GLY A 306 4.04 -12.27 2.18
C GLY A 306 2.71 -12.38 1.43
N LEU A 307 1.81 -13.29 1.83
CA LEU A 307 0.51 -13.50 1.19
C LEU A 307 -0.45 -12.36 1.53
N VAL A 308 -1.02 -11.69 0.54
CA VAL A 308 -2.08 -10.69 0.66
C VAL A 308 -3.41 -11.34 0.30
N GLU A 309 -4.40 -11.25 1.18
CA GLU A 309 -5.69 -11.95 1.05
C GLU A 309 -6.86 -10.98 0.97
N GLY A 310 -8.00 -11.47 0.45
CA GLY A 310 -9.24 -10.69 0.36
C GLY A 310 -9.13 -9.51 -0.61
N LEU A 311 -8.42 -9.70 -1.73
CA LEU A 311 -8.40 -8.70 -2.80
C LEU A 311 -9.75 -8.68 -3.53
N PRO A 312 -10.24 -7.51 -3.95
CA PRO A 312 -11.45 -7.43 -4.78
C PRO A 312 -11.33 -8.29 -6.04
N ALA A 313 -12.29 -9.19 -6.23
CA ALA A 313 -12.34 -10.14 -7.34
C ALA A 313 -13.56 -9.85 -8.25
N HIS A 314 -13.37 -9.00 -9.26
CA HIS A 314 -14.44 -8.65 -10.20
C HIS A 314 -14.55 -9.69 -11.32
N VAL A 315 -15.69 -10.38 -11.39
CA VAL A 315 -16.01 -11.32 -12.47
C VAL A 315 -16.82 -10.59 -13.53
N PHE A 316 -16.38 -10.65 -14.78
CA PHE A 316 -17.05 -10.05 -15.93
C PHE A 316 -17.22 -11.08 -17.04
N HIS A 317 -18.16 -10.83 -17.95
CA HIS A 317 -18.37 -11.69 -19.12
C HIS A 317 -17.56 -11.17 -20.31
N THR A 318 -16.80 -12.05 -20.95
CA THR A 318 -16.06 -11.72 -22.17
C THR A 318 -17.02 -11.59 -23.36
N ALA A 319 -16.53 -11.08 -24.50
CA ALA A 319 -17.31 -11.01 -25.73
C ALA A 319 -17.78 -12.40 -26.23
N GLU A 320 -17.12 -13.48 -25.79
CA GLU A 320 -17.48 -14.87 -26.12
C GLU A 320 -18.51 -15.46 -25.12
N GLY A 321 -18.86 -14.71 -24.07
CA GLY A 321 -19.84 -15.10 -23.03
C GLY A 321 -19.24 -15.79 -21.80
N ASP A 322 -17.96 -16.12 -21.84
CA ASP A 322 -17.27 -16.78 -20.75
C ASP A 322 -17.08 -15.84 -19.54
N ALA A 323 -17.25 -16.38 -18.34
CA ALA A 323 -16.96 -15.66 -17.10
C ALA A 323 -15.45 -15.61 -16.87
N ALA A 324 -14.89 -14.40 -16.85
CA ALA A 324 -13.48 -14.14 -16.59
C ALA A 324 -13.31 -13.31 -15.31
N LEU A 325 -12.30 -13.66 -14.51
CA LEU A 325 -11.90 -12.87 -13.36
C LEU A 325 -10.92 -11.78 -13.81
N LYS A 326 -11.24 -10.51 -13.52
CA LYS A 326 -10.27 -9.42 -13.64
C LYS A 326 -9.14 -9.65 -12.64
N CYS A 327 -7.90 -9.58 -13.11
CA CYS A 327 -6.73 -9.70 -12.25
C CYS A 327 -6.78 -8.60 -11.16
N PRO A 328 -6.75 -8.94 -9.87
CA PRO A 328 -6.74 -7.98 -8.77
C PRO A 328 -5.46 -7.14 -8.69
N THR A 329 -4.39 -7.56 -9.36
CA THR A 329 -3.24 -6.71 -9.70
C THR A 329 -3.35 -6.31 -11.17
N GLU A 330 -2.80 -5.17 -11.58
CA GLU A 330 -2.95 -4.68 -12.96
C GLU A 330 -2.48 -5.68 -14.02
N ILE A 331 -1.50 -6.52 -13.67
CA ILE A 331 -1.03 -7.62 -14.50
C ILE A 331 -0.65 -8.84 -13.66
N SER A 332 -0.79 -10.03 -14.26
CA SER A 332 -0.24 -11.28 -13.74
C SER A 332 1.26 -11.36 -14.03
N ILE A 333 2.06 -11.57 -12.99
CA ILE A 333 3.52 -11.65 -13.08
C ILE A 333 3.95 -13.11 -13.01
N THR A 334 4.82 -13.54 -13.93
CA THR A 334 5.41 -14.90 -13.92
C THR A 334 6.65 -14.93 -13.04
N ASP A 335 7.01 -16.11 -12.52
CA ASP A 335 8.21 -16.30 -11.66
C ASP A 335 9.49 -15.74 -12.32
N ARG A 336 9.63 -15.91 -13.64
CA ARG A 336 10.76 -15.33 -14.37
C ARG A 336 10.75 -13.79 -14.33
N ARG A 337 9.59 -13.16 -14.55
CA ARG A 337 9.47 -11.69 -14.51
C ARG A 337 9.69 -11.17 -13.09
N GLU A 338 9.13 -11.85 -12.08
CA GLU A 338 9.35 -11.56 -10.66
C GLU A 338 10.85 -11.54 -10.34
N LYS A 339 11.57 -12.59 -10.77
CA LYS A 339 13.02 -12.68 -10.53
C LYS A 339 13.81 -11.57 -11.22
N GLU A 340 13.46 -11.22 -12.46
CA GLU A 340 14.09 -10.12 -13.19
C GLU A 340 13.84 -8.76 -12.51
N LEU A 341 12.63 -8.52 -12.00
CA LEU A 341 12.29 -7.32 -11.23
C LEU A 341 13.04 -7.28 -9.88
N SER A 342 13.12 -8.41 -9.20
CA SER A 342 13.85 -8.58 -7.94
C SER A 342 15.34 -8.27 -8.11
N ASP A 343 15.99 -8.78 -9.18
CA ASP A 343 17.38 -8.45 -9.50
C ASP A 343 17.59 -6.97 -9.85
N LEU A 344 16.54 -6.31 -10.34
CA LEU A 344 16.51 -4.88 -10.61
C LEU A 344 16.19 -4.01 -9.38
N GLY A 345 15.95 -4.62 -8.21
CA GLY A 345 15.73 -3.93 -6.94
C GLY A 345 14.28 -3.48 -6.72
N PHE A 346 13.33 -4.20 -7.32
CA PHE A 346 11.89 -3.99 -7.12
C PHE A 346 11.25 -5.17 -6.39
N ILE A 347 10.20 -4.90 -5.61
CA ILE A 347 9.36 -5.94 -5.04
C ILE A 347 8.06 -6.02 -5.86
N ALA A 348 7.76 -7.21 -6.37
CA ALA A 348 6.56 -7.44 -7.17
C ALA A 348 5.46 -8.11 -6.34
N LEU A 349 4.22 -7.60 -6.44
CA LEU A 349 3.02 -8.24 -5.94
C LEU A 349 2.48 -9.21 -7.01
N CYS A 350 2.68 -10.51 -6.78
CA CYS A 350 2.31 -11.54 -7.74
C CYS A 350 0.92 -12.09 -7.41
N HIS A 351 -0.05 -11.87 -8.29
CA HIS A 351 -1.39 -12.44 -8.16
C HIS A 351 -1.37 -13.97 -8.26
N ARG A 352 -2.10 -14.64 -7.37
CA ARG A 352 -2.35 -16.07 -7.44
C ARG A 352 -3.53 -16.32 -8.38
N LYS A 353 -3.21 -16.80 -9.58
CA LYS A 353 -4.17 -17.05 -10.66
C LYS A 353 -5.44 -17.76 -10.18
N GLY A 354 -6.60 -17.19 -10.49
CA GLY A 354 -7.92 -17.76 -10.20
C GLY A 354 -8.39 -17.60 -8.75
N THR A 355 -7.67 -16.84 -7.91
CA THR A 355 -8.04 -16.57 -6.52
C THR A 355 -8.09 -15.07 -6.24
N ASP A 356 -8.53 -14.68 -5.07
CA ASP A 356 -8.51 -13.32 -4.52
C ASP A 356 -7.21 -13.02 -3.73
N GLN A 357 -6.17 -13.83 -3.93
CA GLN A 357 -4.91 -13.74 -3.21
C GLN A 357 -3.78 -13.25 -4.11
N ALA A 358 -2.80 -12.56 -3.53
CA ALA A 358 -1.53 -12.23 -4.16
C ALA A 358 -0.39 -12.45 -3.16
N ALA A 359 0.87 -12.50 -3.58
CA ALA A 359 1.98 -12.67 -2.67
C ALA A 359 3.22 -11.87 -3.10
N PHE A 360 3.93 -11.35 -2.11
CA PHE A 360 5.29 -10.84 -2.29
C PHE A 360 6.27 -11.98 -2.13
N PHE A 361 6.95 -12.37 -3.21
CA PHE A 361 7.99 -13.41 -3.15
C PHE A 361 9.37 -12.84 -2.90
N GLY A 362 9.69 -11.71 -3.54
CA GLY A 362 10.92 -10.95 -3.33
C GLY A 362 10.97 -10.22 -1.99
N GLY A 363 12.13 -9.64 -1.72
CA GLY A 363 12.39 -8.83 -0.54
C GLY A 363 13.56 -7.87 -0.75
N GLN A 364 13.84 -7.51 -2.02
CA GLN A 364 14.98 -6.67 -2.38
C GLN A 364 14.65 -5.21 -2.18
N THR A 365 15.63 -4.47 -1.70
CA THR A 365 15.64 -3.00 -1.71
C THR A 365 16.12 -2.52 -3.08
N THR A 366 16.06 -1.22 -3.33
CA THR A 366 16.59 -0.66 -4.58
C THR A 366 18.10 -0.81 -4.71
N ASN A 367 18.83 -1.04 -3.62
CA ASN A 367 20.27 -1.22 -3.63
C ASN A 367 20.72 -2.35 -4.56
N LYS A 368 21.81 -2.12 -5.28
CA LYS A 368 22.52 -3.15 -6.04
C LYS A 368 23.71 -3.63 -5.21
N PRO A 369 23.70 -4.87 -4.69
CA PRO A 369 24.82 -5.42 -3.94
C PRO A 369 26.14 -5.33 -4.70
N ILE A 370 27.16 -4.78 -4.04
CA ILE A 370 28.52 -4.74 -4.58
C ILE A 370 29.06 -6.18 -4.65
N LYS A 371 29.70 -6.51 -5.77
CA LYS A 371 30.42 -7.78 -5.93
C LYS A 371 31.84 -7.64 -5.40
N TYR A 372 32.19 -8.53 -4.49
CA TYR A 372 33.50 -8.68 -3.86
C TYR A 372 34.19 -9.97 -4.32
N ASN A 373 35.48 -10.07 -4.03
CA ASN A 373 36.32 -11.21 -4.41
C ASN A 373 36.00 -12.48 -3.59
N THR A 374 35.46 -12.34 -2.38
CA THR A 374 35.18 -13.47 -1.49
C THR A 374 33.69 -13.81 -1.43
N PRO A 375 33.30 -15.10 -1.43
CA PRO A 375 31.90 -15.51 -1.26
C PRO A 375 31.21 -14.94 -0.02
N GLN A 376 31.95 -14.81 1.09
CA GLN A 376 31.43 -14.30 2.37
C GLN A 376 31.03 -12.82 2.27
N ALA A 377 31.89 -11.97 1.69
CA ALA A 377 31.57 -10.56 1.46
C ALA A 377 30.39 -10.39 0.50
N ASN A 378 30.29 -11.24 -0.54
CA ASN A 378 29.14 -11.26 -1.45
C ASN A 378 27.83 -11.61 -0.73
N ALA A 379 27.87 -12.60 0.18
CA ALA A 379 26.71 -12.96 1.00
C ALA A 379 26.27 -11.80 1.89
N ASN A 380 27.21 -11.13 2.57
CA ASN A 380 26.92 -9.98 3.43
C ASN A 380 26.33 -8.80 2.64
N ALA A 381 26.87 -8.52 1.45
CA ALA A 381 26.36 -7.48 0.57
C ALA A 381 24.93 -7.76 0.11
N ARG A 382 24.61 -9.02 -0.22
CA ARG A 382 23.27 -9.45 -0.61
C ARG A 382 22.26 -9.34 0.55
N ILE A 383 22.63 -9.79 1.74
CA ILE A 383 21.78 -9.70 2.94
C ILE A 383 21.46 -8.23 3.26
N SER A 384 22.45 -7.34 3.13
CA SER A 384 22.29 -5.91 3.41
C SER A 384 21.40 -5.17 2.40
N ALA A 385 21.09 -5.78 1.26
CA ALA A 385 20.20 -5.21 0.25
C ALA A 385 18.77 -5.79 0.33
N MET A 386 18.45 -6.59 1.34
CA MET A 386 17.12 -7.18 1.52
C MET A 386 16.34 -6.50 2.65
N LEU A 387 15.11 -6.09 2.34
CA LEU A 387 14.22 -5.37 3.24
C LEU A 387 13.94 -6.11 4.57
N PRO A 388 13.65 -7.43 4.60
CA PRO A 388 13.41 -8.14 5.87
C PRO A 388 14.57 -8.00 6.88
N TYR A 389 15.81 -8.06 6.40
CA TYR A 389 16.99 -7.94 7.24
C TYR A 389 17.30 -6.48 7.58
N MET A 390 17.03 -5.53 6.68
CA MET A 390 17.11 -4.10 6.97
C MET A 390 16.12 -3.68 8.06
N LEU A 391 14.88 -4.18 8.03
CA LEU A 391 13.89 -3.93 9.07
C LEU A 391 14.32 -4.49 10.43
N ALA A 392 14.87 -5.71 10.46
CA ALA A 392 15.41 -6.29 11.68
C ALA A 392 16.58 -5.47 12.24
N SER A 393 17.56 -5.13 11.39
CA SER A 393 18.72 -4.31 11.75
C SER A 393 18.32 -2.93 12.27
N ALA A 394 17.39 -2.26 11.58
CA ALA A 394 16.82 -0.99 11.98
C ALA A 394 16.21 -1.04 13.40
N ARG A 395 15.43 -2.09 13.69
CA ARG A 395 14.82 -2.26 14.99
C ARG A 395 15.85 -2.46 16.11
N PHE A 396 16.93 -3.21 15.85
CA PHE A 396 18.05 -3.32 16.80
C PHE A 396 18.74 -1.96 17.01
N ALA A 397 18.92 -1.16 15.96
CA ALA A 397 19.48 0.18 16.09
C ALA A 397 18.58 1.07 16.97
N HIS A 398 17.25 1.01 16.80
CA HIS A 398 16.29 1.73 17.64
C HIS A 398 16.41 1.32 19.11
N TYR A 399 16.41 0.01 19.40
CA TYR A 399 16.56 -0.47 20.78
C TYR A 399 17.89 -0.05 21.39
N LEU A 400 19.00 -0.25 20.69
CA LEU A 400 20.33 0.14 21.18
C LEU A 400 20.42 1.63 21.47
N LYS A 401 19.86 2.47 20.60
CA LYS A 401 19.80 3.92 20.81
C LYS A 401 19.07 4.28 22.10
N VAL A 402 17.88 3.73 22.31
CA VAL A 402 17.06 4.02 23.49
C VAL A 402 17.72 3.49 24.77
N ILE A 403 18.12 2.21 24.77
CA ILE A 403 18.75 1.54 25.91
C ILE A 403 20.02 2.28 26.33
N MET A 404 20.92 2.59 25.39
CA MET A 404 22.19 3.23 25.73
C MET A 404 22.03 4.70 26.10
N ARG A 405 21.02 5.39 25.57
CA ARG A 405 20.70 6.78 25.97
C ARG A 405 20.31 6.84 27.44
N ASP A 406 19.51 5.89 27.94
CA ASP A 406 19.10 5.82 29.34
C ASP A 406 20.26 5.49 30.29
N LYS A 407 21.35 4.90 29.77
CA LYS A 407 22.57 4.58 30.54
C LYS A 407 23.58 5.73 30.57
N ILE A 408 23.40 6.80 29.80
CA ILE A 408 24.31 7.95 29.81
C ILE A 408 24.34 8.57 31.23
N GLY A 409 25.54 8.74 31.78
CA GLY A 409 25.74 9.25 33.15
C GLY A 409 25.92 8.16 34.21
N SER A 410 25.74 6.88 33.86
CA SER A 410 26.04 5.76 34.76
C SER A 410 27.55 5.40 34.78
N PHE A 411 28.02 4.83 35.90
CA PHE A 411 29.41 4.39 36.07
C PHE A 411 29.66 3.04 35.39
N MET A 412 29.69 3.03 34.06
CA MET A 412 29.94 1.82 33.27
C MET A 412 31.29 1.88 32.57
N THR A 413 32.13 0.86 32.78
CA THR A 413 33.34 0.63 31.99
C THR A 413 33.00 0.00 30.63
N LYS A 414 33.95 -0.03 29.71
CA LYS A 414 33.84 -0.75 28.43
C LYS A 414 33.34 -2.19 28.62
N ASP A 415 33.90 -2.92 29.57
CA ASP A 415 33.54 -4.32 29.83
C ASP A 415 32.12 -4.46 30.39
N ASN A 416 31.70 -3.51 31.23
CA ASN A 416 30.32 -3.47 31.73
C ASN A 416 29.32 -3.23 30.59
N VAL A 417 29.62 -2.28 29.69
CA VAL A 417 28.77 -2.00 28.51
C VAL A 417 28.73 -3.21 27.58
N SER A 418 29.89 -3.81 27.29
CA SER A 418 29.99 -5.00 26.44
C SER A 418 29.17 -6.16 27.01
N LYS A 419 29.32 -6.47 28.30
CA LYS A 419 28.57 -7.55 28.96
C LYS A 419 27.07 -7.28 28.93
N TYR A 420 26.67 -6.05 29.25
CA TYR A 420 25.26 -5.66 29.26
C TYR A 420 24.60 -5.82 27.88
N LEU A 421 25.24 -5.31 26.82
CA LEU A 421 24.71 -5.39 25.46
C LEU A 421 24.68 -6.82 24.92
N ASN A 422 25.71 -7.63 25.22
CA ASN A 422 25.73 -9.04 24.80
C ASN A 422 24.72 -9.89 25.57
N THR A 423 24.45 -9.60 26.85
CA THR A 423 23.37 -10.27 27.60
C THR A 423 22.00 -9.89 27.04
N TRP A 424 21.75 -8.61 26.78
CA TRP A 424 20.49 -8.15 26.21
C TRP A 424 20.22 -8.74 24.82
N ILE A 425 21.22 -8.74 23.93
CA ILE A 425 21.00 -9.21 22.55
C ILE A 425 20.81 -10.73 22.47
N ALA A 426 21.33 -11.48 23.45
CA ALA A 426 21.18 -12.93 23.52
C ALA A 426 19.72 -13.37 23.70
N ASP A 427 18.86 -12.52 24.29
CA ASP A 427 17.43 -12.80 24.44
C ASP A 427 16.69 -12.90 23.10
N TYR A 428 17.30 -12.43 22.01
CA TYR A 428 16.75 -12.47 20.65
C TYR A 428 17.42 -13.51 19.75
N VAL A 429 18.32 -14.35 20.30
CA VAL A 429 19.07 -15.36 19.56
C VAL A 429 18.45 -16.74 19.73
N LEU A 430 18.09 -17.38 18.61
CA LEU A 430 17.60 -18.76 18.60
C LEU A 430 18.69 -19.73 18.19
N LEU A 431 18.98 -20.69 19.09
CA LEU A 431 20.05 -21.67 18.87
C LEU A 431 19.64 -22.89 18.05
N ASP A 432 18.34 -23.16 17.93
CA ASP A 432 17.79 -24.32 17.24
C ASP A 432 17.47 -24.01 15.77
N ASP A 433 18.19 -24.66 14.85
CA ASP A 433 17.99 -24.52 13.41
C ASP A 433 16.74 -25.27 12.91
N THR A 434 16.22 -26.23 13.68
CA THR A 434 15.06 -27.05 13.32
C THR A 434 13.73 -26.45 13.76
N ALA A 435 13.79 -25.34 14.52
CA ALA A 435 12.62 -24.63 14.98
C ALA A 435 11.70 -24.20 13.83
N PRO A 436 10.37 -24.19 14.05
CA PRO A 436 9.41 -23.78 13.05
C PRO A 436 9.53 -22.30 12.71
N GLN A 437 8.99 -21.91 11.54
CA GLN A 437 9.04 -20.54 11.02
C GLN A 437 8.53 -19.50 12.02
N THR A 438 7.47 -19.81 12.76
CA THR A 438 6.88 -18.91 13.76
C THR A 438 7.85 -18.59 14.90
N VAL A 439 8.61 -19.57 15.38
CA VAL A 439 9.62 -19.37 16.43
C VAL A 439 10.82 -18.58 15.87
N LYS A 440 11.27 -18.89 14.66
CA LYS A 440 12.32 -18.12 13.97
C LYS A 440 11.93 -16.67 13.68
N ALA A 441 10.64 -16.39 13.51
CA ALA A 441 10.14 -15.03 13.33
C ALA A 441 10.12 -14.24 14.66
N ASN A 442 9.83 -14.89 15.79
CA ASN A 442 9.90 -14.29 17.13
C ASN A 442 11.33 -14.00 17.59
N TYR A 443 12.29 -14.79 17.14
CA TYR A 443 13.72 -14.66 17.45
C TYR A 443 14.51 -14.47 16.15
N PRO A 444 14.67 -13.23 15.67
CA PRO A 444 15.14 -12.97 14.31
C PRO A 444 16.61 -13.33 14.08
N LEU A 445 17.40 -13.54 15.14
CA LEU A 445 18.85 -13.76 15.06
C LEU A 445 19.21 -15.23 15.32
N ARG A 446 20.09 -15.76 14.48
CA ARG A 446 20.77 -17.04 14.70
C ARG A 446 21.99 -16.89 15.62
N GLU A 447 22.74 -15.81 15.44
CA GLU A 447 23.93 -15.45 16.21
C GLU A 447 24.02 -13.92 16.30
N ALA A 448 24.56 -13.41 17.41
CA ALA A 448 24.77 -11.98 17.61
C ALA A 448 26.02 -11.73 18.46
N ARG A 449 26.71 -10.61 18.21
CA ARG A 449 27.85 -10.16 19.01
C ARG A 449 27.96 -8.65 19.01
N VAL A 450 28.23 -8.05 20.17
CA VAL A 450 28.51 -6.61 20.30
C VAL A 450 29.93 -6.40 20.80
N ASP A 451 30.77 -5.79 19.96
CA ASP A 451 32.15 -5.47 20.31
C ASP A 451 32.24 -3.99 20.71
N VAL A 452 32.63 -3.72 21.96
CA VAL A 452 32.76 -2.34 22.49
C VAL A 452 34.24 -1.97 22.56
N LEU A 453 34.59 -0.80 22.05
CA LEU A 453 35.97 -0.28 21.96
C LEU A 453 36.05 1.10 22.63
N ASP A 454 37.15 1.38 23.32
CA ASP A 454 37.46 2.71 23.82
C ASP A 454 37.79 3.66 22.66
N ILE A 455 37.37 4.92 22.77
CA ILE A 455 37.81 5.96 21.85
C ILE A 455 39.04 6.65 22.45
N PRO A 456 40.23 6.51 21.82
CA PRO A 456 41.46 7.14 22.34
C PRO A 456 41.28 8.64 22.54
N GLY A 457 41.73 9.14 23.70
CA GLY A 457 41.64 10.56 24.05
C GLY A 457 40.26 11.04 24.51
N LYS A 458 39.24 10.16 24.60
CA LYS A 458 37.90 10.50 25.09
C LYS A 458 37.42 9.51 26.18
N PRO A 459 37.83 9.71 27.45
CA PRO A 459 37.38 8.87 28.56
C PRO A 459 35.85 8.84 28.67
N GLY A 460 35.27 7.65 28.87
CA GLY A 460 33.81 7.46 28.94
C GLY A 460 33.10 7.44 27.59
N CYS A 461 33.81 7.61 26.47
CA CYS A 461 33.26 7.45 25.13
C CYS A 461 33.67 6.11 24.52
N TYR A 462 32.68 5.35 24.06
CA TYR A 462 32.89 4.02 23.47
C TYR A 462 32.34 3.95 22.05
N LYS A 463 32.94 3.11 21.22
CA LYS A 463 32.42 2.70 19.91
C LYS A 463 31.94 1.27 20.01
N ALA A 464 30.67 1.01 19.69
CA ALA A 464 30.15 -0.35 19.58
C ALA A 464 30.06 -0.77 18.11
N VAL A 465 30.47 -2.01 17.82
CA VAL A 465 30.26 -2.67 16.52
C VAL A 465 29.37 -3.88 16.76
N VAL A 466 28.20 -3.88 16.13
CA VAL A 466 27.16 -4.88 16.34
C VAL A 466 27.13 -5.81 15.13
N PHE A 467 27.37 -7.09 15.37
CA PHE A 467 27.30 -8.16 14.37
C PHE A 467 25.99 -8.92 14.58
N LEU A 468 25.14 -8.91 13.56
CA LEU A 468 23.83 -9.58 13.55
C LEU A 468 23.83 -10.62 12.44
N ARG A 469 23.58 -11.88 12.79
CA ARG A 469 23.38 -12.95 11.80
C ARG A 469 21.93 -13.41 11.86
N PRO A 470 21.08 -13.06 10.88
CA PRO A 470 19.68 -13.47 10.86
C PRO A 470 19.54 -14.94 10.44
N HIS A 471 18.35 -15.50 10.63
CA HIS A 471 17.96 -16.75 9.97
C HIS A 471 17.78 -16.51 8.47
N PHE A 472 18.37 -17.38 7.64
CA PHE A 472 18.21 -17.29 6.20
C PHE A 472 16.86 -17.83 5.75
N GLN A 473 16.18 -17.06 4.92
CA GLN A 473 14.97 -17.48 4.22
C GLN A 473 15.34 -18.12 2.87
N LEU A 474 14.53 -19.08 2.41
CA LEU A 474 14.70 -19.70 1.10
C LEU A 474 14.50 -18.66 0.00
N ASP A 475 15.48 -18.52 -0.89
CA ASP A 475 15.44 -17.52 -1.97
C ASP A 475 15.31 -18.16 -3.36
N GLU A 476 16.08 -19.22 -3.65
CA GLU A 476 16.05 -19.92 -4.93
C GLU A 476 16.39 -21.40 -4.76
N LEU A 477 15.75 -22.27 -5.55
CA LEU A 477 16.05 -23.69 -5.64
C LEU A 477 16.13 -24.11 -7.12
N THR A 478 17.32 -24.43 -7.60
CA THR A 478 17.49 -25.03 -8.93
C THR A 478 17.41 -26.56 -8.83
N ALA A 479 16.31 -27.14 -9.29
CA ALA A 479 16.16 -28.59 -9.36
C ALA A 479 16.60 -29.11 -10.76
N SER A 480 17.43 -30.17 -10.78
CA SER A 480 17.70 -30.93 -12.01
C SER A 480 17.18 -32.35 -11.84
N VAL A 481 16.22 -32.75 -12.68
CA VAL A 481 15.64 -34.10 -12.65
C VAL A 481 16.44 -34.98 -13.61
N ARG A 482 16.99 -36.08 -13.10
CA ARG A 482 17.75 -37.06 -13.88
C ARG A 482 17.10 -38.42 -13.76
N LEU A 483 16.73 -39.01 -14.90
CA LEU A 483 16.32 -40.41 -14.97
C LEU A 483 17.58 -41.27 -15.03
N VAL A 484 17.70 -42.19 -14.09
CA VAL A 484 18.86 -43.10 -13.95
C VAL A 484 18.34 -44.52 -13.77
N ALA A 485 19.02 -45.49 -14.39
CA ALA A 485 18.66 -46.91 -14.28
C ALA A 485 19.02 -47.47 -12.89
N GLU A 486 20.06 -46.93 -12.27
CA GLU A 486 20.47 -47.21 -10.89
C GLU A 486 20.80 -45.87 -10.21
N LEU A 487 20.33 -45.69 -8.97
CA LEU A 487 20.53 -44.44 -8.25
C LEU A 487 22.03 -44.23 -7.99
N PRO A 488 22.64 -43.12 -8.46
CA PRO A 488 24.02 -42.84 -8.16
C PRO A 488 24.18 -42.62 -6.65
N PRO A 489 25.40 -42.84 -6.11
CA PRO A 489 25.67 -42.52 -4.72
C PRO A 489 25.32 -41.05 -4.42
N PRO A 490 24.90 -40.73 -3.17
CA PRO A 490 24.56 -39.35 -2.79
C PRO A 490 25.68 -38.40 -3.18
N ALA A 491 25.33 -37.23 -3.73
CA ALA A 491 26.32 -36.20 -4.04
C ALA A 491 27.19 -35.94 -2.80
N ALA A 492 28.51 -36.07 -2.94
CA ALA A 492 29.44 -35.83 -1.85
C ALA A 492 29.34 -34.37 -1.39
N LYS A 493 29.27 -34.18 -0.06
CA LYS A 493 29.11 -32.88 0.61
C LYS A 493 30.28 -31.93 0.36
#